data_AF-A0A7S0NGR0-F1
#
_entry.id   AF-A0A7S0NGR0-F1
#
_cell.length_a   1.000
_cell.length_b   1.000
_cell.length_c   1.000
_cell.angle_alpha   90.00
_cell.angle_beta   90.00
_cell.angle_gamma   90.00
#
_symmetry.space_group_name_H-M   'P 1'
#
loop_
_entity.id
_entity.type
_entity.pdbx_description
1 polymer ?
#
loop_
_entity_poly.entity_id
_entity_poly.type
_entity_poly.pdbx_seq_one_letter_code
_entity_poly.pdbx_strand_id
1 'polypeptide(L)'
;MTASPLAAAHAAPLAGPARHHRGGHRTGVTLAPSRAARSVARAASPLDDVRAGDLISLDFGEDDDAKETRRLIAREWLLEVTETMETPASVRGICRGRAFVLDGTSMRLAPAPEPSQPDLASEPWVRRAYPEWHALLKRLEVDGRYPAPTATAIAAALPNGGVVARGGVTKITSYDELKARVAAEPGFWRDGTPPRAPPMTVHEHATLNAGEILATLRGHRGVVMCQLWAGWEDADDDAHVVQPVDAPFVTRALRDAAVDALTDGSIGIRCVPIAGMDPAEGLTALVHASKSPFAERAAHLVTFGAQAALVAGSAYYQLLVGRILGYETRNIEAHVAEKGGALTAAIAAEVAKDLAALVPGGEPPTTPWRDAFAPSFDDLVGDDEDAAVRVFGCAVVGNEEMGKRGGKRGGKR
;
A
#
# COMPACT_ATOMS: atom_id res chain seq x y z
N MET A 1 0.02 -56.34 -12.08
CA MET A 1 -1.15 -55.49 -12.37
C MET A 1 -1.71 -55.04 -11.04
N THR A 2 -1.36 -53.82 -10.64
CA THR A 2 -1.61 -53.25 -9.32
C THR A 2 -2.76 -52.27 -9.41
N ALA A 3 -3.77 -52.46 -8.56
CA ALA A 3 -4.70 -51.43 -8.15
C ALA A 3 -4.83 -51.53 -6.62
N SER A 4 -4.45 -50.46 -5.92
CA SER A 4 -4.76 -50.25 -4.50
C SER A 4 -6.00 -49.36 -4.39
N PRO A 5 -6.92 -49.65 -3.45
CA PRO A 5 -8.09 -48.82 -3.18
C PRO A 5 -7.92 -47.93 -1.92
N LEU A 6 -8.62 -46.79 -1.97
CA LEU A 6 -9.39 -46.11 -0.91
C LEU A 6 -8.75 -45.77 0.46
N ALA A 7 -8.82 -44.45 0.73
CA ALA A 7 -9.52 -43.82 1.86
C ALA A 7 -8.73 -43.40 3.13
N ALA A 8 -8.88 -42.09 3.37
CA ALA A 8 -9.23 -41.44 4.64
C ALA A 8 -8.13 -41.03 5.64
N ALA A 9 -8.39 -39.83 6.19
CA ALA A 9 -7.87 -39.21 7.40
C ALA A 9 -6.49 -38.53 7.26
N HIS A 10 -6.26 -37.27 7.64
CA HIS A 10 -6.84 -36.48 8.71
C HIS A 10 -6.84 -34.98 8.38
N ALA A 11 -7.96 -34.32 8.66
CA ALA A 11 -7.98 -32.92 9.05
C ALA A 11 -7.62 -32.82 10.54
N ALA A 12 -6.68 -31.95 10.91
CA ALA A 12 -6.52 -31.28 12.22
C ALA A 12 -5.24 -30.39 12.19
N PRO A 13 -5.01 -29.49 13.16
CA PRO A 13 -5.52 -28.12 13.24
C PRO A 13 -4.40 -27.07 13.08
N LEU A 14 -4.75 -25.87 12.63
CA LEU A 14 -3.86 -24.71 12.69
C LEU A 14 -3.69 -24.27 14.15
N ALA A 15 -2.49 -24.42 14.70
CA ALA A 15 -2.13 -24.03 16.06
C ALA A 15 -1.55 -22.61 16.08
N GLY A 16 -1.91 -21.86 17.13
CA GLY A 16 -1.75 -20.40 17.28
C GLY A 16 -0.35 -19.87 17.63
N PRO A 17 -0.26 -18.59 18.04
CA PRO A 17 0.99 -17.83 18.03
C PRO A 17 1.95 -18.22 19.16
N ALA A 18 3.23 -18.37 18.82
CA ALA A 18 4.31 -18.66 19.74
C ALA A 18 4.72 -17.40 20.54
N ARG A 19 4.70 -17.51 21.87
CA ARG A 19 5.22 -16.50 22.82
C ARG A 19 6.75 -16.50 22.83
N HIS A 20 7.37 -15.36 22.60
CA HIS A 20 8.82 -15.18 22.78
C HIS A 20 9.20 -14.89 24.24
N HIS A 21 10.14 -15.68 24.77
CA HIS A 21 10.80 -15.45 26.05
C HIS A 21 11.94 -14.42 25.92
N ARG A 22 12.02 -13.53 26.93
CA ARG A 22 13.13 -12.60 27.20
C ARG A 22 14.42 -13.34 27.57
N GLY A 23 15.54 -12.86 27.03
CA GLY A 23 16.88 -13.10 27.55
C GLY A 23 17.77 -11.91 27.19
N GLY A 24 18.25 -11.17 28.19
CA GLY A 24 19.08 -9.98 27.99
C GLY A 24 20.56 -10.29 27.91
N HIS A 25 21.33 -9.38 27.33
CA HIS A 25 22.60 -8.91 27.89
C HIS A 25 22.96 -7.54 27.29
N ARG A 26 23.25 -6.60 28.20
CA ARG A 26 23.82 -5.27 27.93
C ARG A 26 25.32 -5.40 27.71
N THR A 27 25.84 -4.71 26.70
CA THR A 27 27.19 -4.12 26.73
C THR A 27 27.12 -2.77 26.01
N GLY A 28 27.43 -1.71 26.75
CA GLY A 28 27.38 -0.33 26.28
C GLY A 28 28.67 0.06 25.56
N VAL A 29 28.51 0.84 24.49
CA VAL A 29 29.59 1.65 23.91
C VAL A 29 29.01 3.03 23.65
N THR A 30 29.52 4.01 24.38
CA THR A 30 29.17 5.43 24.24
C THR A 30 30.04 6.03 23.14
N LEU A 31 29.44 6.54 22.07
CA LEU A 31 30.12 7.37 21.07
C LEU A 31 29.45 8.75 21.03
N ALA A 32 30.25 9.78 21.28
CA ALA A 32 29.82 11.17 21.31
C ALA A 32 29.55 11.70 19.87
N PRO A 33 28.47 12.48 19.64
CA PRO A 33 28.19 13.04 18.33
C PRO A 33 29.06 14.27 18.05
N SER A 34 29.68 14.32 16.87
CA SER A 34 30.35 15.51 16.34
C SER A 34 29.32 16.53 15.87
N ARG A 35 29.43 17.77 16.36
CA ARG A 35 28.61 18.92 15.96
C ARG A 35 29.04 19.42 14.58
N ALA A 36 28.23 19.16 13.55
CA ALA A 36 28.22 19.96 12.34
C ALA A 36 27.03 20.93 12.42
N ALA A 37 27.31 22.22 12.59
CA ALA A 37 26.30 23.27 12.59
C ALA A 37 25.77 23.49 11.16
N ARG A 38 24.54 23.04 10.88
CA ARG A 38 23.78 23.48 9.70
C ARG A 38 23.06 24.77 10.04
N SER A 39 23.42 25.86 9.37
CA SER A 39 22.61 27.09 9.35
C SER A 39 21.35 26.82 8.54
N VAL A 40 20.21 26.66 9.21
CA VAL A 40 18.89 26.51 8.58
C VAL A 40 18.22 27.88 8.60
N ALA A 41 17.99 28.45 7.42
CA ALA A 41 17.05 29.56 7.29
C ALA A 41 15.67 29.05 7.73
N ARG A 42 15.07 29.67 8.76
CA ARG A 42 13.76 29.25 9.29
C ARG A 42 12.67 29.72 8.33
N ALA A 43 11.91 28.78 7.77
CA ALA A 43 10.61 29.03 7.15
C ALA A 43 9.66 29.71 8.14
N ALA A 44 8.68 30.48 7.64
CA ALA A 44 7.76 31.27 8.47
C ALA A 44 6.69 30.39 9.13
N SER A 45 6.37 29.24 8.53
CA SER A 45 5.57 28.14 9.09
C SER A 45 6.24 26.78 8.81
N PRO A 46 6.13 25.80 9.73
CA PRO A 46 6.57 24.41 9.49
C PRO A 46 5.92 23.73 8.28
N LEU A 47 4.83 24.30 7.74
CA LEU A 47 4.08 23.74 6.61
C LEU A 47 4.34 24.45 5.27
N ASP A 48 5.15 25.51 5.24
CA ASP A 48 5.35 26.33 4.02
C ASP A 48 5.92 25.54 2.83
N ASP A 49 6.68 24.47 3.12
CA ASP A 49 7.31 23.61 2.10
C ASP A 49 6.52 22.31 1.83
N VAL A 50 5.39 22.10 2.52
CA VAL A 50 4.56 20.90 2.36
C VAL A 50 3.61 21.07 1.17
N ARG A 51 3.50 20.04 0.34
CA ARG A 51 2.68 20.01 -0.88
C ARG A 51 1.81 18.76 -0.94
N ALA A 52 0.76 18.79 -1.75
CA ALA A 52 0.00 17.59 -2.09
C ALA A 52 0.94 16.52 -2.69
N GLY A 53 0.80 15.28 -2.21
CA GLY A 53 1.69 14.18 -2.55
C GLY A 53 2.92 14.04 -1.64
N ASP A 54 3.15 14.94 -0.69
CA ASP A 54 4.17 14.74 0.33
C ASP A 54 3.75 13.72 1.39
N LEU A 55 4.71 12.99 1.93
CA LEU A 55 4.59 12.21 3.15
C LEU A 55 5.30 12.94 4.26
N ILE A 56 4.57 13.30 5.32
CA ILE A 56 5.12 13.99 6.48
C ILE A 56 5.05 13.11 7.73
N SER A 57 6.05 13.21 8.59
CA SER A 57 6.07 12.61 9.92
C SER A 57 5.68 13.66 10.96
N LEU A 58 4.81 13.28 11.88
CA LEU A 58 4.31 14.11 12.97
C LEU A 58 4.90 13.61 14.30
N ASP A 59 5.66 14.48 14.97
CA ASP A 59 6.19 14.19 16.30
C ASP A 59 5.31 14.84 17.38
N PHE A 60 4.64 14.00 18.16
CA PHE A 60 3.74 14.42 19.25
C PHE A 60 4.46 14.56 20.61
N GLY A 61 5.75 14.26 20.72
CA GLY A 61 6.53 14.33 21.95
C GLY A 61 6.33 13.16 22.93
N GLU A 62 6.75 13.34 24.19
CA GLU A 62 6.76 12.29 25.24
C GLU A 62 5.70 12.44 26.35
N ASP A 63 4.81 13.43 26.24
CA ASP A 63 3.75 13.69 27.24
C ASP A 63 2.81 12.48 27.43
N ASP A 64 2.10 12.41 28.58
CA ASP A 64 1.19 11.29 28.86
C ASP A 64 0.06 11.16 27.83
N ASP A 65 -0.42 12.26 27.25
CA ASP A 65 -1.36 12.28 26.11
C ASP A 65 -0.74 11.60 24.86
N ALA A 66 0.58 11.71 24.67
CA ALA A 66 1.30 11.02 23.61
C ALA A 66 1.41 9.52 23.89
N LYS A 67 1.38 9.06 25.15
CA LYS A 67 1.39 7.62 25.49
C LYS A 67 0.06 6.94 25.18
N GLU A 68 -1.08 7.60 25.40
CA GLU A 68 -2.38 7.09 24.95
C GLU A 68 -2.49 7.13 23.41
N THR A 69 -2.01 8.20 22.77
CA THR A 69 -1.94 8.33 21.30
C THR A 69 -1.02 7.26 20.65
N ARG A 70 0.06 6.83 21.33
CA ARG A 70 0.94 5.73 20.89
C ARG A 70 0.29 4.35 20.93
N ARG A 71 -0.79 4.14 21.69
CA ARG A 71 -1.55 2.87 21.69
C ARG A 71 -2.39 2.71 20.43
N LEU A 72 -2.73 3.81 19.77
CA LEU A 72 -3.53 3.80 18.54
C LEU A 72 -2.71 3.44 17.30
N ILE A 73 -1.40 3.74 17.29
CA ILE A 73 -0.64 3.78 16.04
C ILE A 73 0.84 3.46 16.26
N ALA A 74 1.34 2.45 15.55
CA ALA A 74 2.73 2.03 15.47
C ALA A 74 3.71 3.21 15.40
N ARG A 75 4.24 3.62 16.56
CA ARG A 75 5.39 4.50 16.89
C ARG A 75 5.60 5.83 16.13
N GLU A 76 5.19 5.99 14.88
CA GLU A 76 5.28 7.23 14.08
C GLU A 76 3.98 7.47 13.33
N TRP A 77 3.55 8.72 13.31
CA TRP A 77 2.36 9.15 12.57
C TRP A 77 2.80 9.74 11.24
N LEU A 78 2.53 8.98 10.18
CA LEU A 78 2.82 9.37 8.82
C LEU A 78 1.52 9.84 8.16
N LEU A 79 1.52 11.07 7.66
CA LEU A 79 0.39 11.68 6.96
C LEU A 79 0.76 11.85 5.49
N GLU A 80 0.05 11.16 4.60
CA GLU A 80 0.08 11.44 3.17
C GLU A 80 -0.75 12.69 2.90
N VAL A 81 -0.12 13.76 2.43
CA VAL A 81 -0.78 15.03 2.15
C VAL A 81 -1.57 14.94 0.86
N THR A 82 -2.86 15.24 0.94
CA THR A 82 -3.78 15.26 -0.21
C THR A 82 -4.10 16.68 -0.67
N GLU A 83 -4.11 17.64 0.25
CA GLU A 83 -4.48 19.03 -0.04
C GLU A 83 -3.75 19.98 0.92
N THR A 84 -3.38 21.15 0.41
CA THR A 84 -2.78 22.25 1.19
C THR A 84 -3.64 23.50 1.06
N MET A 85 -3.98 24.13 2.17
CA MET A 85 -4.77 25.37 2.23
C MET A 85 -3.92 26.48 2.82
N GLU A 86 -3.88 27.65 2.17
CA GLU A 86 -3.01 28.76 2.58
C GLU A 86 -3.61 29.66 3.66
N THR A 87 -4.94 29.73 3.80
CA THR A 87 -5.59 30.67 4.72
C THR A 87 -6.84 30.08 5.39
N PRO A 88 -6.77 29.66 6.68
CA PRO A 88 -5.54 29.51 7.47
C PRO A 88 -4.65 28.40 6.91
N ALA A 89 -3.33 28.56 7.08
CA ALA A 89 -2.34 27.56 6.68
C ALA A 89 -2.71 26.21 7.33
N SER A 90 -3.08 25.23 6.52
CA SER A 90 -3.47 23.91 7.01
C SER A 90 -3.28 22.86 5.92
N VAL A 91 -3.11 21.63 6.36
CA VAL A 91 -2.84 20.48 5.49
C VAL A 91 -3.89 19.43 5.75
N ARG A 92 -4.49 18.90 4.68
CA ARG A 92 -5.30 17.69 4.76
C ARG A 92 -4.52 16.51 4.22
N GLY A 93 -4.73 15.36 4.84
CA GLY A 93 -4.08 14.15 4.41
C GLY A 93 -4.70 12.89 4.95
N ILE A 94 -4.23 11.76 4.43
CA ILE A 94 -4.63 10.43 4.85
C ILE A 94 -3.56 9.87 5.78
N CYS A 95 -4.00 9.38 6.93
CA CYS A 95 -3.19 8.58 7.84
C CYS A 95 -3.99 7.33 8.16
N ARG A 96 -3.46 6.16 7.80
CA ARG A 96 -4.09 4.85 8.05
C ARG A 96 -5.54 4.77 7.54
N GLY A 97 -5.71 5.11 6.26
CA GLY A 97 -7.01 5.03 5.59
C GLY A 97 -8.02 6.09 6.04
N ARG A 98 -7.63 7.02 6.93
CA ARG A 98 -8.52 8.04 7.51
C ARG A 98 -8.03 9.43 7.16
N ALA A 99 -8.96 10.34 6.89
CA ALA A 99 -8.64 11.72 6.60
C ALA A 99 -8.47 12.54 7.89
N PHE A 100 -7.43 13.36 7.90
CA PHE A 100 -7.10 14.30 8.98
C PHE A 100 -6.83 15.70 8.43
N VAL A 101 -7.00 16.69 9.30
CA VAL A 101 -6.60 18.08 9.09
C VAL A 101 -5.54 18.43 10.13
N LEU A 102 -4.39 18.91 9.67
CA LEU A 102 -3.35 19.51 10.48
C LEU A 102 -3.44 21.03 10.35
N ASP A 103 -3.82 21.70 11.43
CA ASP A 103 -3.82 23.16 11.49
C ASP A 103 -2.40 23.70 11.63
N GLY A 104 -1.95 24.57 10.73
CA GLY A 104 -0.59 25.09 10.69
C GLY A 104 -0.28 26.16 11.73
N THR A 105 -1.29 26.70 12.41
CA THR A 105 -1.09 27.69 13.48
C THR A 105 -0.85 27.00 14.83
N SER A 106 -1.69 26.01 15.14
CA SER A 106 -1.67 25.28 16.41
C SER A 106 -0.91 23.96 16.33
N MET A 107 -0.55 23.51 15.12
CA MET A 107 0.03 22.19 14.84
C MET A 107 -0.83 21.04 15.39
N ARG A 108 -2.15 21.26 15.46
CA ARG A 108 -3.11 20.27 15.96
C ARG A 108 -3.61 19.42 14.79
N LEU A 109 -3.43 18.11 14.91
CA LEU A 109 -4.01 17.11 14.03
C LEU A 109 -5.39 16.72 14.57
N ALA A 110 -6.43 16.84 13.76
CA ALA A 110 -7.79 16.43 14.07
C ALA A 110 -8.39 15.61 12.90
N PRO A 111 -9.37 14.73 13.15
CA PRO A 111 -10.05 14.02 12.08
C PRO A 111 -10.71 15.03 11.13
N ALA A 112 -10.62 14.76 9.82
CA ALA A 112 -11.30 15.60 8.84
C ALA A 112 -12.82 15.47 9.00
N PRO A 113 -13.57 16.57 8.87
CA PRO A 113 -15.02 16.56 8.99
C PRO A 113 -15.63 15.65 7.93
N GLU A 114 -16.78 15.05 8.22
CA GLU A 114 -17.56 14.36 7.20
C GLU A 114 -18.08 15.37 6.15
N PRO A 115 -18.14 15.02 4.85
CA PRO A 115 -17.91 13.70 4.26
C PRO A 115 -16.46 13.45 3.79
N SER A 116 -15.44 14.14 4.32
CA SER A 116 -14.06 14.08 3.80
C SER A 116 -13.30 12.77 4.08
N GLN A 117 -13.94 11.75 4.67
CA GLN A 117 -13.31 10.45 4.90
C GLN A 117 -13.24 9.65 3.59
N PRO A 118 -12.16 8.90 3.32
CA PRO A 118 -12.05 8.11 2.09
C PRO A 118 -13.17 7.06 1.98
N ASP A 119 -13.90 7.09 0.87
CA ASP A 119 -14.88 6.06 0.50
C ASP A 119 -14.49 5.43 -0.84
N LEU A 120 -13.59 4.44 -0.76
CA LEU A 120 -13.12 3.66 -1.90
C LEU A 120 -14.26 2.88 -2.58
N ALA A 121 -15.36 2.58 -1.87
CA ALA A 121 -16.50 1.90 -2.48
C ALA A 121 -17.24 2.81 -3.47
N SER A 122 -17.19 4.13 -3.26
CA SER A 122 -17.77 5.12 -4.18
C SER A 122 -16.86 5.44 -5.38
N GLU A 123 -15.56 5.15 -5.26
CA GLU A 123 -14.57 5.49 -6.27
C GLU A 123 -14.78 4.71 -7.59
N PRO A 124 -15.00 5.40 -8.73
CA PRO A 124 -15.29 4.72 -9.99
C PRO A 124 -14.15 3.83 -10.50
N TRP A 125 -12.90 4.19 -10.24
CA TRP A 125 -11.75 3.38 -10.63
C TRP A 125 -11.67 2.06 -9.85
N VAL A 126 -12.10 2.05 -8.59
CA VAL A 126 -12.17 0.82 -7.77
C VAL A 126 -13.19 -0.13 -8.39
N ARG A 127 -14.39 0.37 -8.69
CA ARG A 127 -15.44 -0.45 -9.33
C ARG A 127 -15.01 -1.04 -10.67
N ARG A 128 -14.24 -0.31 -11.47
CA ARG A 128 -13.88 -0.70 -12.84
C ARG A 128 -12.64 -1.58 -12.92
N ALA A 129 -11.60 -1.27 -12.15
CA ALA A 129 -10.33 -1.99 -12.17
C ALA A 129 -10.23 -3.09 -11.09
N TYR A 130 -10.99 -2.96 -9.98
CA TYR A 130 -10.97 -3.88 -8.84
C TYR A 130 -12.40 -4.33 -8.45
N PRO A 131 -13.16 -4.96 -9.35
CA PRO A 131 -14.58 -5.24 -9.14
C PRO A 131 -14.86 -6.13 -7.91
N GLU A 132 -14.00 -7.11 -7.61
CA GLU A 132 -14.14 -7.95 -6.42
C GLU A 132 -13.90 -7.15 -5.12
N TRP A 133 -12.96 -6.20 -5.15
CA TRP A 133 -12.73 -5.30 -4.02
C TRP A 133 -13.91 -4.37 -3.81
N HIS A 134 -14.43 -3.75 -4.86
CA HIS A 134 -15.64 -2.94 -4.79
C HIS A 134 -16.82 -3.72 -4.21
N ALA A 135 -17.04 -4.95 -4.68
CA ALA A 135 -18.11 -5.81 -4.17
C ALA A 135 -17.92 -6.15 -2.68
N LEU A 136 -16.68 -6.42 -2.25
CA LEU A 136 -16.35 -6.62 -0.84
C LEU A 136 -16.65 -5.35 -0.02
N LEU A 137 -16.15 -4.18 -0.43
CA LEU A 137 -16.37 -2.93 0.28
C LEU A 137 -17.87 -2.60 0.42
N LYS A 138 -18.67 -2.83 -0.63
CA LYS A 138 -20.13 -2.67 -0.57
C LYS A 138 -20.82 -3.65 0.38
N ARG A 139 -20.34 -4.89 0.47
CA ARG A 139 -20.84 -5.85 1.47
C ARG A 139 -20.48 -5.40 2.89
N LEU A 140 -19.23 -4.99 3.10
CA LEU A 140 -18.76 -4.49 4.40
C LEU A 140 -19.52 -3.23 4.82
N GLU A 141 -19.94 -2.39 3.87
CA GLU A 141 -20.81 -1.24 4.11
C GLU A 141 -22.17 -1.64 4.67
N VAL A 142 -22.80 -2.66 4.07
CA VAL A 142 -24.08 -3.22 4.56
C VAL A 142 -23.92 -3.85 5.94
N ASP A 143 -22.78 -4.49 6.19
CA ASP A 143 -22.45 -5.10 7.50
C ASP A 143 -22.07 -4.06 8.58
N GLY A 144 -21.94 -2.78 8.21
CA GLY A 144 -21.48 -1.71 9.12
C GLY A 144 -19.99 -1.79 9.48
N ARG A 145 -19.19 -2.53 8.71
CA ARG A 145 -17.73 -2.70 8.87
C ARG A 145 -16.91 -1.76 7.96
N TYR A 146 -17.55 -1.08 7.01
CA TYR A 146 -16.92 -0.13 6.09
C TYR A 146 -17.85 1.08 5.82
N PRO A 147 -17.33 2.29 5.52
CA PRO A 147 -15.94 2.70 5.71
C PRO A 147 -15.50 2.60 7.18
N ALA A 148 -14.19 2.69 7.41
CA ALA A 148 -13.61 2.74 8.76
C ALA A 148 -14.28 3.85 9.62
N PRO A 149 -14.10 3.86 10.97
CA PRO A 149 -14.95 4.59 11.90
C PRO A 149 -15.17 6.07 11.52
N THR A 150 -16.39 6.57 11.78
CA THR A 150 -16.78 7.97 11.57
C THR A 150 -15.78 8.97 12.16
N ALA A 151 -15.76 10.20 11.66
CA ALA A 151 -14.90 11.25 12.22
C ALA A 151 -15.13 11.41 13.74
N THR A 152 -16.35 11.17 14.20
CA THR A 152 -16.75 11.16 15.62
C THR A 152 -16.10 10.00 16.40
N ALA A 153 -16.07 8.79 15.85
CA ALA A 153 -15.43 7.64 16.49
C ALA A 153 -13.89 7.79 16.53
N ILE A 154 -13.28 8.38 15.49
CA ILE A 154 -11.86 8.71 15.48
C ILE A 154 -11.57 9.81 16.51
N ALA A 155 -12.40 10.86 16.58
CA ALA A 155 -12.24 11.96 17.54
C ALA A 155 -12.38 11.50 18.99
N ALA A 156 -13.25 10.53 19.27
CA ALA A 156 -13.40 9.93 20.60
C ALA A 156 -12.18 9.10 21.02
N ALA A 157 -11.43 8.55 20.06
CA ALA A 157 -10.19 7.85 20.32
C ALA A 157 -9.00 8.80 20.53
N LEU A 158 -9.08 10.05 20.04
CA LEU A 158 -8.01 11.04 20.23
C LEU A 158 -8.21 11.84 21.53
N PRO A 159 -7.15 12.13 22.28
CA PRO A 159 -7.25 13.04 23.42
C PRO A 159 -7.73 14.43 22.98
N ASN A 160 -8.75 14.97 23.65
CA ASN A 160 -9.21 16.36 23.55
C ASN A 160 -9.46 16.90 22.12
N GLY A 161 -10.07 16.11 21.22
CA GLY A 161 -10.48 16.56 19.89
C GLY A 161 -9.32 16.81 18.91
N GLY A 162 -8.12 16.29 19.21
CA GLY A 162 -6.95 16.33 18.34
C GLY A 162 -5.63 16.42 19.12
N VAL A 163 -4.53 16.06 18.47
CA VAL A 163 -3.20 15.95 19.10
C VAL A 163 -2.26 17.00 18.54
N VAL A 164 -1.50 17.67 19.41
CA VAL A 164 -0.55 18.72 19.01
C VAL A 164 0.80 18.10 18.67
N ALA A 165 1.29 18.28 17.44
CA ALA A 165 2.60 17.83 16.98
C ALA A 165 3.73 18.69 17.58
N ARG A 166 3.98 18.53 18.89
CA ARG A 166 4.91 19.35 19.68
C ARG A 166 6.38 19.23 19.23
N GLY A 167 6.79 18.07 18.75
CA GLY A 167 8.14 17.84 18.21
C GLY A 167 8.32 18.35 16.78
N GLY A 168 7.22 18.78 16.14
CA GLY A 168 7.21 19.40 14.82
C GLY A 168 6.76 18.46 13.70
N VAL A 169 6.95 18.95 12.47
CA VAL A 169 6.60 18.27 11.23
C VAL A 169 7.84 18.14 10.38
N THR A 170 8.07 16.94 9.85
CA THR A 170 9.20 16.66 8.96
C THR A 170 8.69 16.05 7.66
N LYS A 171 9.00 16.67 6.52
CA LYS A 171 8.82 16.02 5.21
C LYS A 171 9.78 14.84 5.10
N ILE A 172 9.22 13.66 4.85
CA ILE A 172 9.96 12.41 4.69
C ILE A 172 10.33 12.21 3.23
N THR A 173 9.33 12.28 2.34
CA THR A 173 9.49 12.18 0.90
C THR A 173 8.21 12.69 0.20
N SER A 174 8.14 12.63 -1.13
CA SER A 174 6.91 12.77 -1.90
C SER A 174 6.63 11.51 -2.74
N TYR A 175 5.41 11.38 -3.25
CA TYR A 175 5.06 10.31 -4.17
C TYR A 175 5.92 10.34 -5.43
N ASP A 176 6.20 11.53 -5.97
CA ASP A 176 7.07 11.70 -7.14
C ASP A 176 8.54 11.39 -6.84
N GLU A 177 9.03 11.78 -5.66
CA GLU A 177 10.36 11.39 -5.19
C GLU A 177 10.46 9.87 -5.04
N LEU A 178 9.42 9.21 -4.52
CA LEU A 178 9.35 7.75 -4.45
C LEU A 178 9.35 7.12 -5.85
N LYS A 179 8.55 7.63 -6.79
CA LYS A 179 8.54 7.19 -8.20
C LYS A 179 9.91 7.32 -8.84
N ALA A 180 10.57 8.47 -8.67
CA ALA A 180 11.91 8.72 -9.20
C ALA A 180 12.94 7.77 -8.60
N ARG A 181 12.88 7.55 -7.28
CA ARG A 181 13.79 6.62 -6.58
C ARG A 181 13.59 5.18 -7.02
N VAL A 182 12.34 4.72 -7.14
CA VAL A 182 12.02 3.37 -7.65
C VAL A 182 12.51 3.21 -9.09
N ALA A 183 12.40 4.25 -9.92
CA ALA A 183 12.88 4.21 -11.30
C ALA A 183 14.40 4.09 -11.39
N ALA A 184 15.13 4.81 -10.54
CA ALA A 184 16.59 4.82 -10.52
C ALA A 184 17.20 3.59 -9.83
N GLU A 185 16.64 3.16 -8.69
CA GLU A 185 17.21 2.16 -7.79
C GLU A 185 16.13 1.17 -7.29
N PRO A 186 15.60 0.29 -8.16
CA PRO A 186 14.45 -0.55 -7.82
C PRO A 186 14.74 -1.68 -6.82
N GLY A 187 16.01 -1.95 -6.51
CA GLY A 187 16.43 -3.18 -5.83
C GLY A 187 15.69 -3.45 -4.51
N PHE A 188 15.49 -2.41 -3.70
CA PHE A 188 14.75 -2.53 -2.43
C PHE A 188 13.32 -3.05 -2.61
N TRP A 189 12.61 -2.64 -3.66
CA TRP A 189 11.22 -3.03 -3.95
C TRP A 189 11.08 -4.19 -4.94
N ARG A 190 12.19 -4.70 -5.47
CA ARG A 190 12.21 -5.76 -6.49
C ARG A 190 12.82 -7.05 -5.97
N ASP A 191 13.91 -6.97 -5.21
CA ASP A 191 14.79 -8.12 -5.01
C ASP A 191 14.36 -9.03 -3.85
N GLY A 192 13.42 -8.58 -3.01
CA GLY A 192 13.13 -9.19 -1.71
C GLY A 192 14.22 -8.86 -0.68
N THR A 193 14.01 -9.25 0.57
CA THR A 193 14.91 -8.89 1.67
C THR A 193 16.20 -9.73 1.66
N PRO A 194 17.39 -9.10 1.59
CA PRO A 194 18.66 -9.83 1.63
C PRO A 194 18.93 -10.53 2.97
N PRO A 195 19.73 -11.61 2.98
CA PRO A 195 20.19 -12.22 4.22
C PRO A 195 20.93 -11.19 5.07
N ARG A 196 20.58 -11.13 6.37
CA ARG A 196 21.19 -10.19 7.34
C ARG A 196 20.99 -8.71 6.99
N ALA A 197 19.96 -8.39 6.19
CA ALA A 197 19.56 -7.00 6.00
C ALA A 197 19.33 -6.33 7.37
N PRO A 198 19.72 -5.05 7.54
CA PRO A 198 19.32 -4.31 8.72
C PRO A 198 17.78 -4.26 8.82
N PRO A 199 17.21 -4.13 10.03
CA PRO A 199 15.79 -3.86 10.17
C PRO A 199 15.40 -2.65 9.33
N MET A 200 14.31 -2.76 8.57
CA MET A 200 13.80 -1.64 7.79
C MET A 200 13.45 -0.49 8.73
N THR A 201 13.75 0.72 8.28
CA THR A 201 13.27 1.94 8.92
C THR A 201 11.75 2.03 8.82
N VAL A 202 11.13 2.86 9.66
CA VAL A 202 9.67 3.07 9.61
C VAL A 202 9.24 3.64 8.26
N HIS A 203 10.04 4.53 7.67
CA HIS A 203 9.77 5.10 6.34
C HIS A 203 9.85 4.06 5.21
N GLU A 204 10.83 3.15 5.28
CA GLU A 204 10.96 2.03 4.35
C GLU A 204 9.76 1.09 4.46
N HIS A 205 9.36 0.71 5.69
CA HIS A 205 8.16 -0.08 5.92
C HIS A 205 6.89 0.60 5.38
N ALA A 206 6.73 1.90 5.63
CA ALA A 206 5.56 2.66 5.23
C ALA A 206 5.40 2.79 3.71
N THR A 207 6.51 2.85 2.97
CA THR A 207 6.52 3.03 1.51
C THR A 207 6.77 1.74 0.74
N LEU A 208 6.90 0.59 1.43
CA LEU A 208 7.26 -0.70 0.82
C LEU A 208 6.24 -1.10 -0.25
N ASN A 209 4.97 -1.32 0.11
CA ASN A 209 3.95 -1.79 -0.81
C ASN A 209 3.75 -0.82 -1.99
N ALA A 210 3.71 0.48 -1.73
CA ALA A 210 3.58 1.49 -2.77
C ALA A 210 4.77 1.43 -3.75
N GLY A 211 6.00 1.32 -3.24
CA GLY A 211 7.18 1.21 -4.08
C GLY A 211 7.26 -0.11 -4.86
N GLU A 212 6.73 -1.23 -4.32
CA GLU A 212 6.64 -2.49 -5.08
C GLU A 212 5.61 -2.40 -6.23
N ILE A 213 4.48 -1.71 -6.01
CA ILE A 213 3.53 -1.39 -7.06
C ILE A 213 4.20 -0.50 -8.11
N LEU A 214 4.87 0.57 -7.69
CA LEU A 214 5.61 1.45 -8.60
C LEU A 214 6.72 0.71 -9.36
N ALA A 215 7.42 -0.25 -8.76
CA ALA A 215 8.43 -1.05 -9.44
C ALA A 215 7.81 -1.91 -10.54
N THR A 216 6.58 -2.38 -10.32
CA THR A 216 5.78 -3.06 -11.36
C THR A 216 5.37 -2.07 -12.44
N LEU A 217 4.85 -0.90 -12.04
CA LEU A 217 4.43 0.15 -12.97
C LEU A 217 5.59 0.74 -13.78
N ARG A 218 6.83 0.59 -13.32
CA ARG A 218 8.03 1.05 -14.02
C ARG A 218 8.65 0.00 -14.94
N GLY A 219 8.18 -1.24 -14.88
CA GLY A 219 8.74 -2.36 -15.64
C GLY A 219 9.76 -3.21 -14.89
N HIS A 220 10.20 -2.80 -13.69
CA HIS A 220 11.31 -3.42 -12.96
C HIS A 220 10.96 -4.78 -12.34
N ARG A 221 9.67 -5.06 -12.11
CA ARG A 221 9.16 -6.39 -11.78
C ARG A 221 7.88 -6.66 -12.55
N GLY A 222 7.58 -7.94 -12.77
CA GLY A 222 6.42 -8.32 -13.59
C GLY A 222 5.12 -8.54 -12.82
N VAL A 223 5.21 -8.87 -11.52
CA VAL A 223 4.06 -9.14 -10.65
C VAL A 223 4.36 -8.60 -9.25
N VAL A 224 3.35 -7.98 -8.64
CA VAL A 224 3.33 -7.59 -7.22
C VAL A 224 2.00 -8.02 -6.58
N MET A 225 2.05 -8.29 -5.28
CA MET A 225 0.89 -8.60 -4.46
C MET A 225 0.65 -7.46 -3.47
N CYS A 226 -0.57 -6.96 -3.38
CA CYS A 226 -0.97 -5.96 -2.40
C CYS A 226 -2.20 -6.48 -1.63
N GLN A 227 -2.10 -6.63 -0.31
CA GLN A 227 -3.25 -7.03 0.49
C GLN A 227 -4.24 -5.87 0.57
N LEU A 228 -5.43 -6.05 -0.02
CA LEU A 228 -6.51 -5.06 -0.05
C LEU A 228 -7.37 -5.12 1.22
N TRP A 229 -7.54 -6.33 1.76
CA TRP A 229 -8.33 -6.58 2.97
C TRP A 229 -7.75 -7.76 3.74
N ALA A 230 -7.62 -7.64 5.05
CA ALA A 230 -7.14 -8.66 5.97
C ALA A 230 -8.18 -8.88 7.07
N GLY A 231 -9.15 -9.77 6.81
CA GLY A 231 -10.29 -10.01 7.72
C GLY A 231 -9.90 -10.61 9.07
N TRP A 232 -8.71 -11.21 9.17
CA TRP A 232 -8.18 -11.72 10.43
C TRP A 232 -7.68 -10.62 11.37
N GLU A 233 -7.45 -9.40 10.87
CA GLU A 233 -7.12 -8.24 11.73
C GLU A 233 -8.37 -7.72 12.46
N ASP A 234 -9.58 -8.05 11.96
CA ASP A 234 -10.87 -7.68 12.58
C ASP A 234 -11.20 -8.51 13.84
N ALA A 235 -10.40 -9.52 14.18
CA ALA A 235 -10.75 -10.52 15.20
C ALA A 235 -10.70 -10.01 16.65
N ASP A 236 -10.10 -8.84 16.91
CA ASP A 236 -9.85 -8.33 18.26
C ASP A 236 -10.80 -7.19 18.71
N ASP A 237 -11.92 -6.93 18.00
CA ASP A 237 -12.93 -5.89 18.34
C ASP A 237 -12.34 -4.47 18.53
N ASP A 238 -11.16 -4.20 17.96
CA ASP A 238 -10.50 -2.91 18.11
C ASP A 238 -10.99 -1.93 17.03
N ALA A 239 -11.46 -0.75 17.40
CA ALA A 239 -11.87 0.31 16.46
C ALA A 239 -10.67 0.91 15.67
N HIS A 240 -9.52 0.26 15.73
CA HIS A 240 -8.21 0.72 15.27
C HIS A 240 -7.56 -0.23 14.25
N VAL A 241 -8.34 -1.17 13.69
CA VAL A 241 -7.84 -2.05 12.63
C VAL A 241 -7.38 -1.22 11.44
N VAL A 242 -6.08 -1.29 11.15
CA VAL A 242 -5.45 -0.69 9.98
C VAL A 242 -5.29 -1.79 8.95
N GLN A 243 -5.90 -1.60 7.79
CA GLN A 243 -5.76 -2.54 6.70
C GLN A 243 -4.41 -2.32 6.01
N PRO A 244 -3.76 -3.35 5.44
CA PRO A 244 -2.47 -3.16 4.76
C PRO A 244 -2.51 -2.15 3.60
N VAL A 245 -3.69 -1.95 2.99
CA VAL A 245 -3.94 -0.96 1.93
C VAL A 245 -3.89 0.49 2.43
N ASP A 246 -3.99 0.69 3.75
CA ASP A 246 -3.99 1.99 4.42
C ASP A 246 -2.59 2.58 4.60
N ALA A 247 -1.55 1.84 4.21
CA ALA A 247 -0.17 2.33 4.22
C ALA A 247 0.02 3.50 3.24
N PRO A 248 0.91 4.47 3.54
CA PRO A 248 1.13 5.64 2.70
C PRO A 248 1.37 5.31 1.23
N PHE A 249 0.76 6.10 0.35
CA PHE A 249 0.84 6.01 -1.11
C PHE A 249 0.29 4.73 -1.76
N VAL A 250 -0.14 3.71 -1.01
CA VAL A 250 -0.62 2.45 -1.60
C VAL A 250 -1.87 2.68 -2.44
N THR A 251 -2.87 3.39 -1.91
CA THR A 251 -4.10 3.70 -2.65
C THR A 251 -3.80 4.54 -3.90
N ARG A 252 -2.85 5.49 -3.82
CA ARG A 252 -2.42 6.29 -4.97
C ARG A 252 -1.76 5.43 -6.04
N ALA A 253 -0.89 4.49 -5.65
CA ALA A 253 -0.25 3.55 -6.57
C ALA A 253 -1.23 2.55 -7.20
N LEU A 254 -2.23 2.09 -6.44
CA LEU A 254 -3.32 1.26 -6.97
C LEU A 254 -4.20 2.03 -7.98
N ARG A 255 -4.42 3.33 -7.75
CA ARG A 255 -5.11 4.20 -8.71
C ARG A 255 -4.29 4.38 -9.98
N ASP A 256 -2.97 4.59 -9.89
CA ASP A 256 -2.11 4.65 -11.08
C ASP A 256 -2.11 3.31 -11.85
N ALA A 257 -2.13 2.17 -11.15
CA ALA A 257 -2.29 0.86 -11.78
C ALA A 257 -3.67 0.71 -12.47
N ALA A 258 -4.74 1.27 -11.88
CA ALA A 258 -6.06 1.29 -12.48
C ALA A 258 -6.10 2.10 -13.77
N VAL A 259 -5.46 3.28 -13.75
CA VAL A 259 -5.33 4.15 -14.91
C VAL A 259 -4.66 3.41 -16.06
N ASP A 260 -3.51 2.78 -15.79
CA ASP A 260 -2.76 2.01 -16.79
C ASP A 260 -3.59 0.84 -17.34
N ALA A 261 -4.23 0.06 -16.47
CA ALA A 261 -5.07 -1.07 -16.85
C ALA A 261 -6.28 -0.67 -17.72
N LEU A 262 -6.86 0.51 -17.47
CA LEU A 262 -8.08 0.98 -18.15
C LEU A 262 -7.81 1.85 -19.39
N THR A 263 -6.58 2.33 -19.59
CA THR A 263 -6.21 3.19 -20.73
C THR A 263 -5.30 2.49 -21.72
N ASP A 264 -4.11 2.03 -21.29
CA ASP A 264 -3.10 1.39 -22.14
C ASP A 264 -3.23 -0.14 -22.15
N GLY A 265 -3.71 -0.72 -21.04
CA GLY A 265 -3.86 -2.16 -20.88
C GLY A 265 -2.52 -2.91 -20.73
N SER A 266 -1.41 -2.20 -20.52
CA SER A 266 -0.10 -2.81 -20.28
C SER A 266 0.00 -3.46 -18.89
N ILE A 267 -0.91 -3.08 -17.99
CA ILE A 267 -1.11 -3.69 -16.68
C ILE A 267 -2.42 -4.47 -16.64
N GLY A 268 -2.35 -5.66 -16.07
CA GLY A 268 -3.49 -6.44 -15.64
C GLY A 268 -3.62 -6.43 -14.11
N ILE A 269 -4.87 -6.48 -13.64
CA ILE A 269 -5.21 -6.54 -12.22
C ILE A 269 -6.09 -7.75 -11.99
N ARG A 270 -5.79 -8.54 -10.97
CA ARG A 270 -6.63 -9.66 -10.51
C ARG A 270 -6.78 -9.60 -9.01
N CYS A 271 -8.00 -9.64 -8.49
CA CYS A 271 -8.23 -9.77 -7.06
C CYS A 271 -8.43 -11.25 -6.71
N VAL A 272 -7.73 -11.72 -5.68
CA VAL A 272 -7.70 -13.12 -5.27
C VAL A 272 -8.06 -13.26 -3.79
N PRO A 273 -9.16 -13.95 -3.45
CA PRO A 273 -9.47 -14.30 -2.07
C PRO A 273 -8.59 -15.47 -1.60
N ILE A 274 -8.60 -15.76 -0.30
CA ILE A 274 -8.01 -17.01 0.20
C ILE A 274 -8.74 -18.20 -0.44
N ALA A 275 -7.99 -19.22 -0.86
CA ALA A 275 -8.56 -20.38 -1.55
C ALA A 275 -9.67 -21.04 -0.71
N GLY A 276 -10.88 -21.08 -1.27
CA GLY A 276 -12.05 -21.69 -0.63
C GLY A 276 -12.68 -20.87 0.51
N MET A 277 -12.26 -19.63 0.73
CA MET A 277 -12.82 -18.74 1.75
C MET A 277 -13.56 -17.56 1.15
N ASP A 278 -14.39 -16.90 1.96
CA ASP A 278 -15.06 -15.66 1.57
C ASP A 278 -14.03 -14.52 1.41
N PRO A 279 -14.18 -13.60 0.42
CA PRO A 279 -13.32 -12.44 0.27
C PRO A 279 -13.16 -11.56 1.52
N ALA A 280 -14.15 -11.57 2.43
CA ALA A 280 -14.08 -10.84 3.69
C ALA A 280 -13.05 -11.42 4.67
N GLU A 281 -12.61 -12.68 4.50
CA GLU A 281 -11.53 -13.27 5.27
C GLU A 281 -10.16 -12.74 4.80
N GLY A 282 -10.04 -12.39 3.52
CA GLY A 282 -8.81 -11.85 2.96
C GLY A 282 -8.91 -11.68 1.45
N LEU A 283 -8.46 -10.52 0.97
CA LEU A 283 -8.43 -10.18 -0.45
C LEU A 283 -7.10 -9.54 -0.82
N THR A 284 -6.43 -10.09 -1.84
CA THR A 284 -5.18 -9.55 -2.39
C THR A 284 -5.37 -9.10 -3.83
N ALA A 285 -4.82 -7.94 -4.19
CA ALA A 285 -4.62 -7.53 -5.58
C ALA A 285 -3.30 -8.08 -6.11
N LEU A 286 -3.37 -8.71 -7.28
CA LEU A 286 -2.23 -9.04 -8.13
C LEU A 286 -2.17 -7.99 -9.24
N VAL A 287 -1.23 -7.04 -9.11
CA VAL A 287 -0.93 -6.10 -10.19
C VAL A 287 0.22 -6.70 -11.00
N HIS A 288 0.02 -6.86 -12.31
CA HIS A 288 0.97 -7.55 -13.16
C HIS A 288 1.10 -6.91 -14.53
N ALA A 289 2.24 -7.08 -15.17
CA ALA A 289 2.39 -6.78 -16.58
C ALA A 289 1.46 -7.68 -17.41
N SER A 290 0.81 -7.13 -18.44
CA SER A 290 -0.01 -7.90 -19.37
C SER A 290 0.83 -8.78 -20.31
N LYS A 291 2.14 -8.52 -20.41
CA LYS A 291 3.07 -9.32 -21.22
C LYS A 291 3.36 -10.68 -20.58
N SER A 292 3.51 -11.70 -21.43
CA SER A 292 4.02 -13.01 -21.01
C SER A 292 5.47 -12.89 -20.50
N PRO A 293 5.88 -13.65 -19.46
CA PRO A 293 5.13 -14.70 -18.74
C PRO A 293 4.34 -14.18 -17.53
N PHE A 294 4.20 -12.86 -17.37
CA PHE A 294 3.74 -12.28 -16.10
C PHE A 294 2.24 -12.47 -15.88
N ALA A 295 1.43 -12.38 -16.95
CA ALA A 295 0.00 -12.61 -16.88
C ALA A 295 -0.36 -14.06 -16.49
N GLU A 296 0.37 -15.03 -17.05
CA GLU A 296 0.21 -16.47 -16.77
C GLU A 296 0.66 -16.80 -15.35
N ARG A 297 1.76 -16.19 -14.90
CA ARG A 297 2.23 -16.33 -13.51
C ARG A 297 1.26 -15.72 -12.51
N ALA A 298 0.71 -14.54 -12.79
CA ALA A 298 -0.33 -13.94 -11.96
C ALA A 298 -1.58 -14.82 -11.94
N ALA A 299 -2.02 -15.35 -13.09
CA ALA A 299 -3.13 -16.30 -13.15
C ALA A 299 -2.85 -17.57 -12.32
N HIS A 300 -1.60 -18.05 -12.29
CA HIS A 300 -1.23 -19.18 -11.45
C HIS A 300 -1.36 -18.88 -9.95
N LEU A 301 -0.94 -17.70 -9.49
CA LEU A 301 -1.14 -17.26 -8.09
C LEU A 301 -2.61 -17.26 -7.67
N VAL A 302 -3.53 -16.95 -8.60
CA VAL A 302 -4.98 -17.00 -8.35
C VAL A 302 -5.43 -18.43 -8.01
N THR A 303 -4.88 -19.45 -8.68
CA THR A 303 -5.36 -20.84 -8.56
C THR A 303 -5.26 -21.43 -7.16
N PHE A 304 -4.34 -20.93 -6.33
CA PHE A 304 -4.15 -21.37 -4.96
C PHE A 304 -4.40 -20.25 -3.93
N GLY A 305 -5.00 -19.14 -4.33
CA GLY A 305 -5.45 -18.11 -3.41
C GLY A 305 -4.32 -17.33 -2.72
N ALA A 306 -3.21 -17.05 -3.43
CA ALA A 306 -2.03 -16.40 -2.84
C ALA A 306 -2.37 -15.08 -2.14
N GLN A 307 -1.95 -14.91 -0.88
CA GLN A 307 -2.19 -13.69 -0.10
C GLN A 307 -0.88 -12.95 0.20
N ALA A 308 -0.90 -11.62 0.14
CA ALA A 308 0.32 -10.82 0.34
C ALA A 308 0.73 -10.78 1.82
N ALA A 309 -0.25 -10.85 2.73
CA ALA A 309 -0.02 -10.77 4.17
C ALA A 309 0.13 -12.15 4.86
N LEU A 310 0.05 -13.26 4.12
CA LEU A 310 0.26 -14.61 4.66
C LEU A 310 1.52 -15.23 4.06
N VAL A 311 2.38 -15.77 4.93
CA VAL A 311 3.56 -16.51 4.49
C VAL A 311 3.14 -17.89 4.02
N ALA A 312 3.59 -18.27 2.82
CA ALA A 312 3.35 -19.60 2.29
C ALA A 312 3.91 -20.69 3.22
N GLY A 313 3.10 -21.71 3.52
CA GLY A 313 3.41 -22.73 4.52
C GLY A 313 4.45 -23.79 4.11
N SER A 314 4.93 -23.78 2.86
CA SER A 314 5.91 -24.75 2.37
C SER A 314 7.06 -24.07 1.63
N ALA A 315 8.26 -24.66 1.72
CA ALA A 315 9.44 -24.19 1.01
C ALA A 315 9.24 -24.17 -0.52
N TYR A 316 8.44 -25.09 -1.06
CA TYR A 316 8.03 -25.08 -2.47
C TYR A 316 7.25 -23.81 -2.83
N TYR A 317 6.19 -23.48 -2.08
CA TYR A 317 5.39 -22.28 -2.39
C TYR A 317 6.15 -20.99 -2.11
N GLN A 318 7.00 -20.95 -1.08
CA GLN A 318 7.88 -19.81 -0.84
C GLN A 318 8.82 -19.55 -2.02
N LEU A 319 9.41 -20.62 -2.61
CA LEU A 319 10.23 -20.49 -3.81
C LEU A 319 9.40 -20.09 -5.04
N LEU A 320 8.28 -20.75 -5.29
CA LEU A 320 7.41 -20.49 -6.43
C LEU A 320 6.91 -19.04 -6.44
N VAL A 321 6.35 -18.57 -5.32
CA VAL A 321 5.84 -17.20 -5.18
C VAL A 321 6.98 -16.20 -5.32
N GLY A 322 8.12 -16.41 -4.63
CA GLY A 322 9.27 -15.51 -4.76
C GLY A 322 9.78 -15.38 -6.19
N ARG A 323 9.81 -16.47 -6.96
CA ARG A 323 10.20 -16.47 -8.38
C ARG A 323 9.19 -15.76 -9.28
N ILE A 324 7.90 -15.89 -8.99
CA ILE A 324 6.84 -15.19 -9.72
C ILE A 324 6.94 -13.68 -9.48
N LEU A 325 7.16 -13.29 -8.23
CA LEU A 325 7.28 -11.90 -7.80
C LEU A 325 8.57 -11.22 -8.25
N GLY A 326 9.56 -12.00 -8.71
CA GLY A 326 10.83 -11.49 -9.26
C GLY A 326 11.94 -11.31 -8.23
N TYR A 327 11.80 -11.89 -7.03
CA TYR A 327 12.81 -11.81 -5.98
C TYR A 327 14.10 -12.54 -6.39
N GLU A 328 15.23 -12.05 -5.89
CA GLU A 328 16.52 -12.70 -6.11
C GLU A 328 16.54 -14.06 -5.41
N THR A 329 17.09 -15.07 -6.10
CA THR A 329 17.18 -16.45 -5.58
C THR A 329 17.74 -16.52 -4.16
N ARG A 330 18.85 -15.80 -3.91
CA ARG A 330 19.53 -15.77 -2.62
C ARG A 330 18.68 -15.18 -1.49
N ASN A 331 17.77 -14.26 -1.82
CA ASN A 331 16.88 -13.62 -0.84
C ASN A 331 15.72 -14.56 -0.50
N ILE A 332 15.21 -15.28 -1.50
CA ILE A 332 14.23 -16.35 -1.29
C ILE A 332 14.81 -17.46 -0.42
N GLU A 333 16.03 -17.93 -0.72
CA GLU A 333 16.75 -18.94 0.06
C GLU A 333 16.90 -18.52 1.53
N ALA A 334 17.32 -17.27 1.77
CA ALA A 334 17.44 -16.71 3.11
C ALA A 334 16.10 -16.69 3.85
N HIS A 335 15.03 -16.27 3.20
CA HIS A 335 13.68 -16.24 3.77
C HIS A 335 13.19 -17.64 4.15
N VAL A 336 13.37 -18.63 3.26
CA VAL A 336 12.98 -20.01 3.52
C VAL A 336 13.74 -20.58 4.73
N ALA A 337 15.04 -20.33 4.81
CA ALA A 337 15.87 -20.76 5.93
C ALA A 337 15.47 -20.11 7.26
N GLU A 338 15.15 -18.80 7.25
CA GLU A 338 14.68 -18.08 8.43
C GLU A 338 13.37 -18.66 8.99
N LYS A 339 12.47 -19.14 8.11
CA LYS A 339 11.22 -19.81 8.50
C LYS A 339 11.39 -21.30 8.85
N GLY A 340 12.63 -21.79 8.95
CA GLY A 340 12.95 -23.17 9.31
C GLY A 340 12.79 -24.17 8.17
N GLY A 341 12.62 -23.70 6.92
CA GLY A 341 12.59 -24.53 5.72
C GLY A 341 13.97 -24.74 5.10
N ALA A 342 14.03 -25.57 4.06
CA ALA A 342 15.22 -25.74 3.22
C ALA A 342 14.84 -25.94 1.76
N LEU A 343 15.53 -25.25 0.85
CA LEU A 343 15.37 -25.47 -0.59
C LEU A 343 16.27 -26.61 -1.05
N THR A 344 15.67 -27.73 -1.42
CA THR A 344 16.39 -28.87 -2.00
C THR A 344 16.42 -28.75 -3.53
N ALA A 345 17.35 -29.46 -4.18
CA ALA A 345 17.41 -29.53 -5.63
C ALA A 345 16.10 -30.05 -6.26
N ALA A 346 15.41 -30.97 -5.58
CA ALA A 346 14.12 -31.48 -6.02
C ALA A 346 13.03 -30.40 -6.00
N ILE A 347 12.97 -29.57 -4.96
CA ILE A 347 12.03 -28.43 -4.88
C ILE A 347 12.32 -27.43 -5.99
N ALA A 348 13.60 -27.08 -6.19
CA ALA A 348 13.99 -26.13 -7.22
C ALA A 348 13.66 -26.65 -8.64
N ALA A 349 13.88 -27.94 -8.89
CA ALA A 349 13.54 -28.57 -10.16
C ALA A 349 12.02 -28.59 -10.42
N GLU A 350 11.21 -28.90 -9.40
CA GLU A 350 9.75 -28.91 -9.55
C GLU A 350 9.20 -27.51 -9.80
N VAL A 351 9.66 -26.49 -9.05
CA VAL A 351 9.26 -25.10 -9.31
C VAL A 351 9.66 -24.65 -10.72
N ALA A 352 10.87 -25.01 -11.18
CA ALA A 352 11.30 -24.66 -12.54
C ALA A 352 10.43 -25.34 -13.61
N LYS A 353 10.07 -26.60 -13.41
CA LYS A 353 9.17 -27.36 -14.28
C LYS A 353 7.78 -26.73 -14.33
N ASP A 354 7.21 -26.37 -13.18
CA ASP A 354 5.87 -25.78 -13.11
C ASP A 354 5.85 -24.39 -13.76
N LEU A 355 6.85 -23.55 -13.50
CA LEU A 355 6.97 -22.24 -14.15
C LEU A 355 7.15 -22.35 -15.67
N ALA A 356 7.87 -23.36 -16.16
CA ALA A 356 8.01 -23.63 -17.60
C ALA A 356 6.70 -24.14 -18.22
N ALA A 357 5.89 -24.89 -17.46
CA ALA A 357 4.60 -25.38 -17.91
C ALA A 357 3.55 -24.26 -18.04
N LEU A 358 3.69 -23.16 -17.30
CA LEU A 358 2.81 -21.99 -17.44
C LEU A 358 2.95 -21.30 -18.80
N VAL A 359 4.17 -21.32 -19.38
CA VAL A 359 4.44 -20.70 -20.69
C VAL A 359 5.33 -21.64 -21.52
N PRO A 360 4.75 -22.71 -22.10
CA PRO A 360 5.51 -23.72 -22.85
C PRO A 360 6.24 -23.11 -24.05
N GLY A 361 7.57 -23.23 -24.08
CA GLY A 361 8.40 -22.64 -25.14
C GLY A 361 8.48 -21.11 -25.09
N GLY A 362 8.02 -20.49 -24.01
CA GLY A 362 8.08 -19.05 -23.79
C GLY A 362 9.47 -18.55 -23.46
N GLU A 363 9.69 -17.26 -23.70
CA GLU A 363 10.89 -16.57 -23.30
C GLU A 363 10.96 -16.42 -21.76
N PRO A 364 12.17 -16.39 -21.18
CA PRO A 364 12.33 -16.09 -19.77
C PRO A 364 11.79 -14.69 -19.45
N PRO A 365 11.32 -14.45 -18.21
CA PRO A 365 10.86 -13.14 -17.79
C PRO A 365 12.00 -12.12 -17.95
N THR A 366 11.75 -11.07 -18.71
CA THR A 366 12.72 -9.98 -18.92
C THR A 366 12.24 -8.72 -18.21
N THR A 367 13.13 -8.12 -17.42
CA THR A 367 12.92 -6.83 -16.74
C THR A 367 14.12 -5.91 -17.01
N PRO A 368 13.93 -4.61 -17.29
CA PRO A 368 12.64 -3.94 -17.35
C PRO A 368 11.80 -4.38 -18.55
N TRP A 369 10.48 -4.55 -18.36
CA TRP A 369 9.55 -4.92 -19.45
C TRP A 369 8.93 -3.71 -20.16
N ARG A 370 9.20 -2.51 -19.64
CA ARG A 370 8.88 -1.19 -20.22
C ARG A 370 9.81 -0.10 -19.70
N ASP A 371 9.88 1.02 -20.43
CA ASP A 371 10.87 2.08 -20.24
C ASP A 371 10.37 3.35 -19.57
N ALA A 372 9.07 3.48 -19.30
CA ALA A 372 8.51 4.64 -18.59
C ALA A 372 7.25 4.23 -17.79
N PHE A 373 6.85 5.10 -16.86
CA PHE A 373 5.51 5.04 -16.27
C PHE A 373 4.47 5.44 -17.35
N ALA A 374 3.29 4.85 -17.28
CA ALA A 374 2.12 5.40 -17.98
C ALA A 374 1.71 6.75 -17.35
N PRO A 375 0.94 7.59 -18.06
CA PRO A 375 0.33 8.78 -17.47
C PRO A 375 -0.40 8.45 -16.17
N SER A 376 -0.17 9.24 -15.14
CA SER A 376 -0.88 9.13 -13.86
C SER A 376 -2.27 9.75 -13.93
N PHE A 377 -3.04 9.59 -12.86
CA PHE A 377 -4.32 10.30 -12.74
C PHE A 377 -4.18 11.82 -12.93
N ASP A 378 -3.19 12.41 -12.26
CA ASP A 378 -3.01 13.86 -12.24
C ASP A 378 -2.63 14.39 -13.64
N ASP A 379 -1.94 13.56 -14.45
CA ASP A 379 -1.63 13.87 -15.85
C ASP A 379 -2.89 13.81 -16.74
N LEU A 380 -3.75 12.81 -16.53
CA LEU A 380 -4.97 12.63 -17.35
C LEU A 380 -6.02 13.72 -17.14
N VAL A 381 -6.19 14.19 -15.90
CA VAL A 381 -7.16 15.25 -15.59
C VAL A 381 -6.78 16.59 -16.24
N GLY A 382 -5.49 16.82 -16.50
CA GLY A 382 -5.01 18.00 -17.21
C GLY A 382 -5.03 17.87 -18.74
N ASP A 383 -4.66 16.70 -19.27
CA ASP A 383 -4.29 16.55 -20.68
C ASP A 383 -5.28 15.73 -21.54
N ASP A 384 -6.12 14.85 -20.95
CA ASP A 384 -7.03 13.95 -21.69
C ASP A 384 -8.33 13.68 -20.91
N GLU A 385 -9.30 14.59 -21.02
CA GLU A 385 -10.62 14.49 -20.37
C GLU A 385 -11.37 13.22 -20.76
N ASP A 386 -11.22 12.72 -21.99
CA ASP A 386 -11.88 11.50 -22.46
C ASP A 386 -11.30 10.26 -21.79
N ALA A 387 -9.97 10.21 -21.58
CA ALA A 387 -9.33 9.19 -20.76
C ALA A 387 -9.78 9.29 -19.29
N ALA A 388 -9.89 10.49 -18.74
CA ALA A 388 -10.43 10.68 -17.39
C ALA A 388 -11.86 10.14 -17.27
N VAL A 389 -12.74 10.37 -18.25
CA VAL A 389 -14.09 9.78 -18.28
C VAL A 389 -14.03 8.24 -18.40
N ARG A 390 -13.12 7.70 -19.22
CA ARG A 390 -12.93 6.24 -19.36
C ARG A 390 -12.41 5.57 -18.10
N VAL A 391 -11.72 6.27 -17.21
CA VAL A 391 -11.24 5.69 -15.95
C VAL A 391 -12.20 6.01 -14.81
N PHE A 392 -12.67 7.25 -14.71
CA PHE A 392 -13.40 7.78 -13.55
C PHE A 392 -14.89 8.02 -13.78
N GLY A 393 -15.41 7.81 -15.00
CA GLY A 393 -16.84 7.88 -15.28
C GLY A 393 -17.44 9.29 -15.19
N CYS A 394 -16.63 10.33 -15.02
CA CYS A 394 -17.03 11.74 -15.08
C CYS A 394 -15.91 12.58 -15.70
N ALA A 395 -16.27 13.69 -16.34
CA ALA A 395 -15.31 14.70 -16.75
C ALA A 395 -14.86 15.42 -15.48
N VAL A 396 -13.59 15.27 -15.10
CA VAL A 396 -13.01 15.99 -13.98
C VAL A 396 -12.68 17.38 -14.48
N VAL A 397 -13.57 18.34 -14.24
CA VAL A 397 -13.30 19.75 -14.60
C VAL A 397 -12.20 20.23 -13.67
N GLY A 398 -11.01 20.49 -14.24
CA GLY A 398 -9.92 21.15 -13.53
C GLY A 398 -10.43 22.42 -12.85
N ASN A 399 -9.90 22.73 -11.67
CA ASN A 399 -10.19 23.95 -10.92
C ASN A 399 -9.62 25.17 -11.66
N GLU A 400 -10.09 25.46 -12.88
CA GLU A 400 -9.93 26.76 -13.51
C GLU A 400 -10.97 27.69 -12.88
N GLU A 401 -10.43 28.67 -12.14
CA GLU A 401 -11.04 29.89 -11.65
C GLU A 401 -12.55 30.06 -11.96
N MET A 402 -13.35 30.23 -10.89
CA MET A 402 -14.64 30.93 -10.95
C MET A 402 -14.43 32.41 -11.37
N GLY A 403 -14.02 32.61 -12.62
CA GLY A 403 -13.92 33.89 -13.30
C GLY A 403 -15.24 34.23 -13.97
N LYS A 404 -16.08 35.00 -13.26
CA LYS A 404 -17.07 35.95 -13.81
C LYS A 404 -17.88 35.46 -15.03
N ARG A 405 -18.97 34.72 -14.81
CA ARG A 405 -20.13 34.79 -15.72
C ARG A 405 -20.90 36.09 -15.47
N GLY A 406 -20.41 37.17 -16.08
CA GLY A 406 -21.16 38.40 -16.28
C GLY A 406 -22.42 38.13 -17.11
N GLY A 407 -23.56 38.57 -16.60
CA GLY A 407 -24.87 38.30 -17.15
C GLY A 407 -25.09 38.87 -18.56
N LYS A 408 -25.82 38.11 -19.37
CA LYS A 408 -26.53 38.63 -20.53
C LYS A 408 -28.01 38.30 -20.36
N ARG A 409 -28.73 39.23 -19.70
CA ARG A 409 -30.20 39.25 -19.72
C ARG A 409 -30.65 39.54 -21.17
N GLY A 410 -31.22 38.54 -21.82
CA GLY A 410 -32.01 38.73 -23.03
C GLY A 410 -33.34 39.36 -22.68
N GLY A 411 -33.48 40.67 -22.93
CA GLY A 411 -34.77 41.35 -22.92
C GLY A 411 -35.52 41.08 -24.23
N LYS A 412 -36.72 40.51 -24.13
CA LYS A 412 -37.80 40.68 -25.09
C LYS A 412 -39.02 41.20 -24.34
N ARG A 413 -39.25 42.50 -24.42
CA ARG A 413 -40.53 43.14 -24.77
C ARG A 413 -40.29 44.62 -25.03
#